data_AF-A0AA88A7Z0-F1
#
_entry.id   AF-A0AA88A7Z0-F1
#
_cell.length_a   1.000
_cell.length_b   1.000
_cell.length_c   1.000
_cell.angle_alpha   90.00
_cell.angle_beta   90.00
_cell.angle_gamma   90.00
#
_symmetry.space_group_name_H-M   'P 1'
#
loop_
_entity.id
_entity.type
_entity.pdbx_description
1 polymer ?
#
loop_
_entity_poly.entity_id
_entity_poly.type
_entity_poly.pdbx_seq_one_letter_code
_entity_poly.pdbx_strand_id
1 'polypeptide(L)'
;MEIDGNGSCNRPAIMVTNDDGIDAPGLRALVQVLVSAARYIVQVCAPDSEKSAVSHSITWRHPLAVKQADIPGATAFAVSGTPADCASLGISKALFPSVPDLNSLELISSKLILFSYSLVLHIQITSAHSVYSGTVGGAREAFFNGIPAISVSYDWYVLIFDGDIAAKLSFFFHVKYHSISIVCYQGGFIWGAGKSQISDFTLSAKACLPIIDAVLAEVKNQSYPQRCFLNIDLPTNVANHKGYKLTKQGKSIFKMGWRDVTSDTRGGKMLSTMTMETDTAGSAETDAQNVSADHRLFQREVKGAEADQEDGTDFPSLRDGYITVTPLGAISRAEMDCYAFFEDWLPKAAERFASSAL
;
A
#
# COMPACT_ATOMS: atom_id res chain seq x y z
N MET A 1 8.05 29.38 -22.95
CA MET A 1 6.74 28.91 -22.47
C MET A 1 5.75 29.18 -23.57
N GLU A 2 5.55 28.22 -24.46
CA GLU A 2 4.44 28.27 -25.40
C GLU A 2 3.24 27.62 -24.71
N ILE A 3 2.17 28.40 -24.60
CA ILE A 3 0.87 27.98 -24.10
C ILE A 3 0.10 27.58 -25.34
N ASP A 4 -0.02 26.28 -25.61
CA ASP A 4 -0.86 25.78 -26.69
C ASP A 4 -2.33 26.15 -26.41
N GLY A 5 -2.91 26.92 -27.34
CA GLY A 5 -4.25 27.51 -27.28
C GLY A 5 -5.38 26.52 -27.54
N ASN A 6 -5.45 25.43 -26.77
CA ASN A 6 -6.66 24.59 -26.69
C ASN A 6 -6.85 24.14 -25.23
N GLY A 7 -7.80 24.77 -24.53
CA GLY A 7 -7.97 24.74 -23.08
C GLY A 7 -8.44 23.43 -22.45
N SER A 8 -7.91 22.26 -22.85
CA SER A 8 -8.03 21.04 -22.05
C SER A 8 -6.65 20.62 -21.52
N CYS A 9 -6.54 20.58 -20.19
CA CYS A 9 -5.37 20.06 -19.49
C CYS A 9 -5.25 18.56 -19.84
N ASN A 10 -4.40 18.21 -20.80
CA ASN A 10 -4.24 16.82 -21.23
C ASN A 10 -3.32 15.99 -20.30
N ARG A 11 -3.27 16.35 -19.00
CA ARG A 11 -2.52 15.60 -17.98
C ARG A 11 -3.17 14.25 -17.71
N PRO A 12 -2.42 13.14 -17.62
CA PRO A 12 -2.96 11.87 -17.17
C PRO A 12 -3.38 11.95 -15.69
N ALA A 13 -4.44 11.23 -15.32
CA ALA A 13 -4.83 11.06 -13.94
C ALA A 13 -4.21 9.78 -13.35
N ILE A 14 -4.05 9.78 -12.03
CA ILE A 14 -3.50 8.67 -11.24
C ILE A 14 -4.40 8.52 -10.02
N MET A 15 -4.86 7.29 -9.76
CA MET A 15 -5.60 6.95 -8.54
C MET A 15 -4.62 6.39 -7.53
N VAL A 16 -4.70 6.82 -6.29
CA VAL A 16 -3.87 6.29 -5.21
C VAL A 16 -4.78 5.69 -4.14
N THR A 17 -4.44 4.49 -3.69
CA THR A 17 -5.00 3.80 -2.54
C THR A 17 -3.85 3.23 -1.70
N ASN A 18 -4.16 2.52 -0.62
CA ASN A 18 -3.24 1.69 0.15
C ASN A 18 -4.03 0.77 1.08
N ASP A 19 -3.32 -0.02 1.89
CA ASP A 19 -3.84 -0.72 3.07
C ASP A 19 -3.48 -0.08 4.41
N ASP A 20 -2.59 0.90 4.47
CA ASP A 20 -2.24 1.56 5.75
C ASP A 20 -3.24 2.67 6.17
N GLY A 21 -4.09 3.12 5.24
CA GLY A 21 -5.09 4.17 5.43
C GLY A 21 -4.71 5.55 4.85
N ILE A 22 -5.71 6.44 4.74
CA ILE A 22 -5.63 7.75 4.07
C ILE A 22 -4.61 8.73 4.70
N ASP A 23 -4.33 8.56 6.00
CA ASP A 23 -3.40 9.41 6.74
C ASP A 23 -2.00 8.81 6.84
N ALA A 24 -1.76 7.65 6.21
CA ALA A 24 -0.46 6.98 6.26
C ALA A 24 0.65 7.83 5.62
N PRO A 25 1.84 7.91 6.27
CA PRO A 25 2.94 8.76 5.80
C PRO A 25 3.45 8.35 4.40
N GLY A 26 3.41 7.05 4.09
CA GLY A 26 3.78 6.53 2.78
C GLY A 26 2.86 7.02 1.66
N LEU A 27 1.53 6.92 1.85
CA LEU A 27 0.55 7.42 0.90
C LEU A 27 0.65 8.95 0.74
N ARG A 28 0.78 9.68 1.84
CA ARG A 28 0.94 11.15 1.83
C ARG A 28 2.20 11.57 1.06
N ALA A 29 3.32 10.90 1.28
CA ALA A 29 4.57 11.16 0.55
C ALA A 29 4.45 10.88 -0.95
N LEU A 30 3.81 9.77 -1.32
CA LEU A 30 3.57 9.43 -2.72
C LEU A 30 2.70 10.48 -3.40
N VAL A 31 1.56 10.84 -2.81
CA VAL A 31 0.66 11.86 -3.34
C VAL A 31 1.38 13.19 -3.48
N GLN A 32 2.17 13.59 -2.48
CA GLN A 32 2.95 14.82 -2.55
C GLN A 32 3.94 14.82 -3.71
N VAL A 33 4.65 13.72 -3.96
CA VAL A 33 5.59 13.59 -5.09
C VAL A 33 4.85 13.68 -6.43
N LEU A 34 3.72 13.00 -6.57
CA LEU A 34 2.89 13.04 -7.78
C LEU A 34 2.35 14.46 -8.05
N VAL A 35 1.81 15.11 -7.02
CA VAL A 35 1.32 16.49 -7.11
C VAL A 35 2.45 17.46 -7.49
N SER A 36 3.60 17.33 -6.83
CA SER A 36 4.76 18.21 -7.04
C SER A 36 5.37 18.05 -8.44
N ALA A 37 5.22 16.87 -9.07
CA ALA A 37 5.64 16.66 -10.44
C ALA A 37 4.81 17.49 -11.45
N ALA A 38 3.67 18.05 -11.05
CA ALA A 38 2.79 18.92 -11.83
C ALA A 38 2.26 18.36 -13.17
N ARG A 39 2.56 17.10 -13.50
CA ARG A 39 2.20 16.42 -14.76
C ARG A 39 0.96 15.55 -14.66
N TYR A 40 0.44 15.31 -13.45
CA TYR A 40 -0.69 14.40 -13.21
C TYR A 40 -1.91 15.11 -12.60
N ILE A 41 -3.09 14.53 -12.81
CA ILE A 41 -4.29 14.78 -11.99
C ILE A 41 -4.33 13.71 -10.91
N VAL A 42 -4.12 14.08 -9.64
CA VAL A 42 -4.02 13.09 -8.56
C VAL A 42 -5.37 12.92 -7.85
N GLN A 43 -5.84 11.69 -7.81
CA GLN A 43 -7.05 11.26 -7.12
C GLN A 43 -6.67 10.23 -6.07
N VAL A 44 -7.31 10.26 -4.91
CA VAL A 44 -6.99 9.38 -3.78
C VAL A 44 -8.28 8.79 -3.24
N CYS A 45 -8.36 7.47 -3.19
CA CYS A 45 -9.44 6.74 -2.56
C CYS A 45 -8.77 5.65 -1.74
N ALA A 46 -8.77 5.79 -0.42
CA ALA A 46 -8.04 4.90 0.48
C ALA A 46 -8.87 4.58 1.74
N PRO A 47 -8.55 3.49 2.45
CA PRO A 47 -9.22 3.16 3.69
C PRO A 47 -9.13 4.29 4.73
N ASP A 48 -10.17 4.44 5.56
CA ASP A 48 -10.19 5.41 6.67
C ASP A 48 -9.29 4.99 7.85
N SER A 49 -8.94 3.71 7.92
CA SER A 49 -8.05 3.10 8.92
C SER A 49 -7.13 2.08 8.26
N GLU A 50 -6.11 1.62 8.99
CA GLU A 50 -5.28 0.48 8.58
C GLU A 50 -6.15 -0.77 8.31
N LYS A 51 -5.85 -1.46 7.21
CA LYS A 51 -6.45 -2.71 6.69
C LYS A 51 -5.36 -3.69 6.24
N SER A 52 -4.28 -3.80 7.00
CA SER A 52 -3.17 -4.72 6.73
C SER A 52 -3.64 -6.18 6.61
N ALA A 53 -3.03 -6.93 5.69
CA ALA A 53 -3.24 -8.37 5.48
C ALA A 53 -4.69 -8.81 5.13
N VAL A 54 -5.52 -7.90 4.60
CA VAL A 54 -6.90 -8.22 4.16
C VAL A 54 -6.96 -8.93 2.80
N SER A 55 -5.83 -9.21 2.14
CA SER A 55 -5.79 -9.79 0.79
C SER A 55 -6.67 -8.98 -0.19
N HIS A 56 -7.35 -9.66 -1.09
CA HIS A 56 -8.36 -9.08 -1.99
C HIS A 56 -9.77 -9.27 -1.41
N SER A 57 -10.00 -8.82 -0.18
CA SER A 57 -11.34 -8.83 0.42
C SER A 57 -12.19 -7.71 -0.17
N ILE A 58 -13.45 -7.99 -0.49
CA ILE A 58 -14.44 -7.00 -0.94
C ILE A 58 -15.64 -6.97 -0.01
N THR A 59 -16.25 -5.80 0.15
CA THR A 59 -17.44 -5.59 0.98
C THR A 59 -18.70 -5.66 0.13
N TRP A 60 -19.49 -6.72 0.30
CA TRP A 60 -20.70 -6.95 -0.51
C TRP A 60 -22.02 -6.70 0.23
N ARG A 61 -22.07 -7.00 1.53
CA ARG A 61 -23.35 -7.12 2.28
C ARG A 61 -23.82 -5.83 2.93
N HIS A 62 -22.95 -4.85 3.09
CA HIS A 62 -23.23 -3.62 3.83
C HIS A 62 -22.67 -2.42 3.07
N PRO A 63 -23.30 -1.24 3.20
CA PRO A 63 -22.83 -0.03 2.55
C PRO A 63 -21.49 0.44 3.14
N LEU A 64 -20.70 1.11 2.30
CA LEU A 64 -19.44 1.74 2.69
C LEU A 64 -19.68 3.21 3.04
N ALA A 65 -19.12 3.66 4.16
CA ALA A 65 -19.07 5.08 4.49
C ALA A 65 -17.92 5.73 3.74
N VAL A 66 -18.16 6.93 3.20
CA VAL A 66 -17.16 7.71 2.46
C VAL A 66 -17.12 9.12 3.03
N LYS A 67 -15.91 9.63 3.24
CA LYS A 67 -15.67 10.98 3.73
C LYS A 67 -14.60 11.64 2.87
N GLN A 68 -14.81 12.89 2.46
CA GLN A 68 -13.78 13.66 1.78
C GLN A 68 -12.61 13.94 2.75
N ALA A 69 -11.39 13.74 2.26
CA ALA A 69 -10.15 13.99 2.99
C ALA A 69 -9.43 15.20 2.39
N ASP A 70 -8.73 15.96 3.23
CA ASP A 70 -7.91 17.08 2.78
C ASP A 70 -6.47 16.61 2.49
N ILE A 71 -6.13 16.59 1.20
CA ILE A 71 -4.78 16.32 0.70
C ILE A 71 -4.42 17.41 -0.32
N PRO A 72 -3.47 18.31 -0.02
CA PRO A 72 -3.14 19.42 -0.90
C PRO A 72 -2.79 18.98 -2.33
N GLY A 73 -3.49 19.56 -3.31
CA GLY A 73 -3.28 19.30 -4.73
C GLY A 73 -3.86 17.99 -5.27
N ALA A 74 -4.60 17.23 -4.45
CA ALA A 74 -5.30 16.01 -4.86
C ALA A 74 -6.78 16.04 -4.45
N THR A 75 -7.64 15.33 -5.19
CA THR A 75 -9.01 15.05 -4.74
C THR A 75 -8.99 13.74 -3.97
N ALA A 76 -9.37 13.76 -2.69
CA ALA A 76 -9.17 12.61 -1.80
C ALA A 76 -10.42 12.21 -1.02
N PHE A 77 -10.63 10.91 -0.87
CA PHE A 77 -11.70 10.30 -0.07
C PHE A 77 -11.17 9.16 0.79
N ALA A 78 -11.59 9.17 2.05
CA ALA A 78 -11.43 8.09 3.01
C ALA A 78 -12.68 7.18 2.97
N VAL A 79 -12.48 5.87 2.94
CA VAL A 79 -13.57 4.89 2.80
C VAL A 79 -13.49 3.86 3.93
N SER A 80 -14.61 3.47 4.53
CA SER A 80 -14.63 2.48 5.62
C SER A 80 -14.34 1.02 5.18
N GLY A 81 -13.98 0.82 3.91
CA GLY A 81 -13.82 -0.48 3.26
C GLY A 81 -12.37 -0.96 3.16
N THR A 82 -12.15 -1.95 2.32
CA THR A 82 -10.82 -2.50 2.02
C THR A 82 -10.12 -1.72 0.90
N PRO A 83 -8.83 -1.96 0.62
CA PRO A 83 -8.15 -1.36 -0.53
C PRO A 83 -8.81 -1.72 -1.88
N ALA A 84 -9.37 -2.93 -2.01
CA ALA A 84 -10.12 -3.35 -3.18
C ALA A 84 -11.43 -2.57 -3.31
N ASP A 85 -12.17 -2.38 -2.20
CA ASP A 85 -13.37 -1.52 -2.21
C ASP A 85 -13.03 -0.09 -2.66
N CYS A 86 -11.92 0.46 -2.15
CA CYS A 86 -11.45 1.80 -2.51
C CYS A 86 -11.08 1.90 -3.99
N ALA A 87 -10.38 0.88 -4.53
CA ALA A 87 -10.04 0.79 -5.94
C ALA A 87 -11.30 0.78 -6.81
N SER A 88 -12.22 -0.13 -6.53
CA SER A 88 -13.48 -0.30 -7.27
C SER A 88 -14.33 0.97 -7.23
N LEU A 89 -14.50 1.56 -6.04
CA LEU A 89 -15.27 2.79 -5.85
C LEU A 89 -14.61 4.00 -6.54
N GLY A 90 -13.28 4.07 -6.51
CA GLY A 90 -12.52 5.11 -7.22
C GLY A 90 -12.66 5.02 -8.74
N ILE A 91 -12.69 3.81 -9.29
CA ILE A 91 -12.87 3.56 -10.73
C ILE A 91 -14.33 3.78 -11.17
N SER A 92 -15.30 3.53 -10.28
CA SER A 92 -16.74 3.61 -10.57
C SER A 92 -17.26 4.98 -11.01
N LYS A 93 -16.44 6.05 -10.88
CA LYS A 93 -16.78 7.47 -11.11
C LYS A 93 -17.78 8.07 -10.13
N ALA A 94 -18.31 7.30 -9.18
CA ALA A 94 -19.21 7.83 -8.15
C ALA A 94 -18.57 8.96 -7.34
N LEU A 95 -17.26 8.85 -7.05
CA LEU A 95 -16.49 9.85 -6.31
C LEU A 95 -15.69 10.79 -7.22
N PHE A 96 -15.38 10.36 -8.44
CA PHE A 96 -14.50 11.08 -9.37
C PHE A 96 -15.16 11.25 -10.74
N PRO A 97 -16.21 12.10 -10.85
CA PRO A 97 -16.98 12.28 -12.08
C PRO A 97 -16.18 12.92 -13.23
N SER A 98 -15.03 13.54 -12.93
CA SER A 98 -14.14 14.14 -13.93
C SER A 98 -13.29 13.13 -14.72
N VAL A 99 -13.50 11.82 -14.51
CA VAL A 99 -12.83 10.74 -15.26
C VAL A 99 -13.67 10.40 -16.52
N PRO A 100 -13.14 10.49 -17.76
CA PRO A 100 -13.89 10.21 -19.01
C PRO A 100 -14.44 8.77 -19.10
N ASP A 101 -15.50 8.54 -19.90
CA ASP A 101 -16.27 7.28 -20.00
C ASP A 101 -15.49 6.01 -20.40
N LEU A 102 -15.67 4.96 -19.59
CA LEU A 102 -15.10 3.61 -19.77
C LEU A 102 -15.87 2.78 -20.82
N ASN A 103 -17.05 3.22 -21.25
CA ASN A 103 -18.00 2.42 -22.05
C ASN A 103 -17.94 2.64 -23.57
N SER A 104 -17.09 3.54 -24.06
CA SER A 104 -16.77 3.62 -25.48
C SER A 104 -15.50 2.82 -25.74
N LEU A 105 -15.65 1.72 -26.48
CA LEU A 105 -14.64 0.77 -27.00
C LEU A 105 -13.51 1.41 -27.85
N GLU A 106 -13.22 2.70 -27.66
CA GLU A 106 -12.29 3.50 -28.43
C GLU A 106 -11.39 4.41 -27.57
N LEU A 107 -11.34 4.22 -26.24
CA LEU A 107 -10.46 4.99 -25.36
C LEU A 107 -9.86 4.14 -24.21
N ILE A 108 -9.21 3.04 -24.57
CA ILE A 108 -8.00 2.64 -23.84
C ILE A 108 -7.07 3.86 -23.91
N SER A 109 -6.21 4.07 -22.91
CA SER A 109 -5.03 4.94 -23.08
C SER A 109 -5.09 6.36 -22.55
N SER A 110 -5.77 6.64 -21.44
CA SER A 110 -5.36 7.75 -20.60
C SER A 110 -5.88 7.57 -19.16
N LYS A 111 -5.00 7.77 -18.17
CA LYS A 111 -5.36 8.46 -16.90
C LYS A 111 -5.79 7.63 -15.68
N LEU A 112 -5.40 6.37 -15.49
CA LEU A 112 -5.39 5.82 -14.13
C LEU A 112 -4.33 4.75 -13.98
N ILE A 113 -3.34 5.01 -13.14
CA ILE A 113 -2.58 3.93 -12.50
C ILE A 113 -3.10 3.90 -11.07
N LEU A 114 -3.48 2.72 -10.59
CA LEU A 114 -3.69 2.54 -9.16
C LEU A 114 -2.33 2.32 -8.52
N PHE A 115 -1.90 3.27 -7.69
CA PHE A 115 -0.77 3.10 -6.78
C PHE A 115 -1.27 2.64 -5.44
N SER A 116 -0.67 1.57 -4.94
CA SER A 116 -0.95 1.06 -3.60
C SER A 116 0.36 0.96 -2.85
N TYR A 117 0.48 1.69 -1.74
CA TYR A 117 1.74 1.85 -0.98
C TYR A 117 1.58 1.38 0.45
N SER A 118 2.34 0.36 0.86
CA SER A 118 2.34 -0.14 2.24
C SER A 118 3.69 0.05 2.93
N LEU A 119 3.62 0.42 4.21
CA LEU A 119 4.65 0.25 5.21
C LEU A 119 4.54 -1.16 5.78
N VAL A 120 5.37 -2.09 5.34
CA VAL A 120 5.33 -3.43 5.93
C VAL A 120 6.39 -3.63 6.99
N LEU A 121 5.92 -3.86 8.22
CA LEU A 121 6.76 -4.26 9.32
C LEU A 121 7.20 -5.72 9.11
N HIS A 122 8.44 -5.92 8.66
CA HIS A 122 9.12 -7.23 8.54
C HIS A 122 8.53 -8.29 7.58
N ILE A 123 7.40 -8.05 6.92
CA ILE A 123 6.73 -9.01 6.02
C ILE A 123 6.73 -8.46 4.59
N GLN A 124 7.83 -8.65 3.87
CA GLN A 124 7.92 -8.19 2.48
C GLN A 124 6.76 -8.74 1.62
N ILE A 125 6.18 -7.89 0.76
CA ILE A 125 5.12 -8.28 -0.20
C ILE A 125 5.70 -9.11 -1.37
N THR A 126 7.00 -9.37 -1.35
CA THR A 126 7.68 -10.30 -2.24
C THR A 126 7.17 -11.72 -2.09
N SER A 127 7.35 -12.52 -3.15
CA SER A 127 7.05 -13.94 -3.16
C SER A 127 5.56 -14.23 -2.91
N ALA A 128 5.22 -15.36 -2.28
CA ALA A 128 3.83 -15.77 -2.08
C ALA A 128 3.09 -14.91 -1.03
N HIS A 129 3.78 -14.02 -0.31
CA HIS A 129 3.16 -13.08 0.63
C HIS A 129 2.24 -12.06 -0.04
N SER A 130 2.49 -11.74 -1.31
CA SER A 130 1.60 -10.91 -2.15
C SER A 130 0.15 -11.40 -2.19
N VAL A 131 -0.12 -12.69 -1.93
CA VAL A 131 -1.50 -13.20 -1.88
C VAL A 131 -2.29 -12.63 -0.70
N TYR A 132 -1.63 -12.34 0.44
CA TYR A 132 -2.28 -11.75 1.62
C TYR A 132 -2.25 -10.23 1.65
N SER A 133 -1.51 -9.59 0.75
CA SER A 133 -1.34 -8.13 0.74
C SER A 133 -2.64 -7.42 0.34
N GLY A 134 -3.08 -6.47 1.18
CA GLY A 134 -4.16 -5.55 0.83
C GLY A 134 -3.72 -4.58 -0.27
N THR A 135 -2.45 -4.16 -0.22
CA THR A 135 -1.84 -3.32 -1.26
C THR A 135 -1.94 -3.96 -2.65
N VAL A 136 -1.56 -5.24 -2.78
CA VAL A 136 -1.72 -6.02 -4.03
C VAL A 136 -3.19 -6.25 -4.36
N GLY A 137 -4.05 -6.45 -3.34
CA GLY A 137 -5.50 -6.57 -3.53
C GLY A 137 -6.13 -5.37 -4.23
N GLY A 138 -5.71 -4.14 -3.90
CA GLY A 138 -6.14 -2.92 -4.58
C GLY A 138 -5.71 -2.89 -6.06
N ALA A 139 -4.45 -3.22 -6.34
CA ALA A 139 -3.94 -3.29 -7.72
C ALA A 139 -4.63 -4.39 -8.54
N ARG A 140 -4.91 -5.53 -7.91
CA ARG A 140 -5.64 -6.65 -8.52
C ARG A 140 -7.09 -6.29 -8.84
N GLU A 141 -7.76 -5.50 -8.00
CA GLU A 141 -9.10 -4.99 -8.30
C GLU A 141 -9.10 -4.07 -9.53
N ALA A 142 -8.12 -3.15 -9.63
CA ALA A 142 -7.96 -2.32 -10.82
C ALA A 142 -7.73 -3.17 -12.07
N PHE A 143 -6.87 -4.21 -11.97
CA PHE A 143 -6.65 -5.17 -13.04
C PHE A 143 -7.95 -5.86 -13.51
N PHE A 144 -8.82 -6.31 -12.59
CA PHE A 144 -10.10 -6.92 -12.96
C PHE A 144 -11.06 -5.97 -13.67
N ASN A 145 -10.90 -4.66 -13.46
CA ASN A 145 -11.66 -3.62 -14.14
C ASN A 145 -10.98 -3.16 -15.46
N GLY A 146 -9.95 -3.86 -15.94
CA GLY A 146 -9.23 -3.51 -17.17
C GLY A 146 -8.37 -2.26 -17.05
N ILE A 147 -8.00 -1.87 -15.83
CA ILE A 147 -7.19 -0.69 -15.55
C ILE A 147 -5.74 -1.12 -15.29
N PRO A 148 -4.74 -0.53 -15.98
CA PRO A 148 -3.33 -0.73 -15.67
C PRO A 148 -3.01 -0.37 -14.21
N ALA A 149 -2.30 -1.23 -13.50
CA ALA A 149 -2.10 -1.09 -12.06
C ALA A 149 -0.65 -1.37 -11.63
N ILE A 150 -0.21 -0.70 -10.56
CA ILE A 150 1.12 -0.86 -9.97
C ILE A 150 0.99 -0.90 -8.43
N SER A 151 1.32 -2.03 -7.81
CA SER A 151 1.55 -2.07 -6.37
C SER A 151 2.99 -1.71 -6.04
N VAL A 152 3.19 -0.93 -4.97
CA VAL A 152 4.51 -0.46 -4.52
C VAL A 152 4.68 -0.78 -3.05
N SER A 153 5.81 -1.35 -2.69
CA SER A 153 6.15 -1.65 -1.30
C SER A 153 7.54 -1.13 -0.98
N TYR A 154 7.73 -0.53 0.18
CA TYR A 154 9.05 -0.13 0.66
C TYR A 154 9.50 -1.02 1.81
N ASP A 155 10.69 -1.60 1.70
CA ASP A 155 11.28 -2.47 2.71
C ASP A 155 11.83 -1.65 3.89
N TRP A 156 10.94 -1.32 4.82
CA TRP A 156 11.23 -0.52 6.00
C TRP A 156 11.69 -1.37 7.19
N TYR A 157 12.80 -1.00 7.84
CA TYR A 157 13.26 -1.65 9.08
C TYR A 157 12.77 -0.92 10.34
N VAL A 158 11.97 -1.59 11.17
CA VAL A 158 11.79 -1.22 12.59
C VAL A 158 12.50 -2.27 13.45
N LEU A 159 13.43 -1.83 14.31
CA LEU A 159 13.99 -2.69 15.36
C LEU A 159 12.92 -2.85 16.45
N ILE A 160 12.34 -4.05 16.55
CA ILE A 160 11.49 -4.43 17.67
C ILE A 160 12.42 -4.83 18.82
N PHE A 161 12.45 -4.04 19.90
CA PHE A 161 13.09 -4.44 21.15
C PHE A 161 12.11 -5.26 21.99
N ASP A 162 12.63 -6.29 22.65
CA ASP A 162 11.88 -7.21 23.51
C ASP A 162 11.13 -6.47 24.65
N GLY A 163 10.00 -7.04 25.06
CA GLY A 163 8.82 -6.35 25.61
C GLY A 163 8.93 -5.61 26.95
N ASP A 164 10.10 -5.56 27.61
CA ASP A 164 10.21 -5.03 28.98
C ASP A 164 10.59 -3.53 29.07
N ILE A 165 11.14 -2.95 27.98
CA ILE A 165 11.52 -1.52 27.94
C ILE A 165 10.39 -0.63 27.38
N ALA A 166 9.52 -1.19 26.52
CA ALA A 166 8.40 -0.47 25.90
C ALA A 166 7.37 0.04 26.93
N ALA A 167 7.16 -0.69 28.03
CA ALA A 167 6.25 -0.28 29.11
C ALA A 167 6.76 0.95 29.89
N LYS A 168 8.08 1.17 29.98
CA LYS A 168 8.67 2.29 30.73
C LYS A 168 8.77 3.60 29.95
N LEU A 169 8.78 3.55 28.61
CA LEU A 169 8.87 4.75 27.76
C LEU A 169 7.52 5.35 27.36
N SER A 170 6.39 4.66 27.57
CA SER A 170 5.05 5.18 27.27
C SER A 170 4.68 6.47 28.03
N PHE A 171 5.46 6.84 29.05
CA PHE A 171 5.17 8.01 29.88
C PHE A 171 5.73 9.33 29.32
N PHE A 172 6.59 9.31 28.30
CA PHE A 172 7.40 10.49 27.94
C PHE A 172 7.07 11.19 26.61
N PHE A 173 6.25 10.61 25.72
CA PHE A 173 5.95 11.21 24.41
C PHE A 173 4.47 11.53 24.23
N HIS A 174 4.00 12.48 25.03
CA HIS A 174 2.84 13.31 24.73
C HIS A 174 3.32 14.55 23.94
N VAL A 175 3.89 14.36 22.74
CA VAL A 175 4.31 15.47 21.87
C VAL A 175 3.30 15.63 20.73
N LYS A 176 2.40 16.59 20.94
CA LYS A 176 1.46 17.25 20.02
C LYS A 176 1.66 16.97 18.52
N TYR A 177 0.94 15.99 17.99
CA TYR A 177 0.24 16.12 16.71
C TYR A 177 -1.12 15.43 16.89
N HIS A 178 -2.19 16.22 16.88
CA HIS A 178 -3.54 15.71 17.11
C HIS A 178 -3.92 14.74 15.99
N SER A 179 -4.26 13.51 16.39
CA SER A 179 -4.97 12.49 15.62
C SER A 179 -4.12 11.64 14.66
N ILE A 180 -3.16 10.88 15.20
CA ILE A 180 -2.67 9.63 14.59
C ILE A 180 -2.91 8.51 15.61
N SER A 181 -3.93 7.70 15.38
CA SER A 181 -4.13 6.44 16.11
C SER A 181 -3.51 5.31 15.30
N ILE A 182 -2.21 5.10 15.46
CA ILE A 182 -1.60 3.81 15.09
C ILE A 182 -2.13 2.80 16.10
N VAL A 183 -2.77 1.72 15.62
CA VAL A 183 -3.24 0.62 16.48
C VAL A 183 -2.00 -0.08 17.03
N CYS A 184 -1.57 0.40 18.19
CA CYS A 184 -0.50 -0.17 18.98
C CYS A 184 -1.03 -1.46 19.60
N TYR A 185 -0.88 -2.60 18.91
CA TYR A 185 -0.89 -3.88 19.60
C TYR A 185 0.13 -3.81 20.74
N GLN A 186 -0.20 -4.32 21.93
CA GLN A 186 0.63 -4.31 23.13
C GLN A 186 2.08 -4.79 22.86
N GLY A 187 2.94 -3.85 22.48
CA GLY A 187 4.26 -4.10 21.93
C GLY A 187 4.75 -2.84 21.23
N GLY A 188 5.10 -1.81 22.02
CA GLY A 188 5.46 -0.50 21.51
C GLY A 188 6.59 -0.55 20.48
N PHE A 189 6.36 0.04 19.31
CA PHE A 189 7.39 0.30 18.32
C PHE A 189 8.23 1.50 18.76
N ILE A 190 9.50 1.26 19.08
CA ILE A 190 10.49 2.31 19.35
C ILE A 190 11.32 2.51 18.08
N TRP A 191 11.54 3.77 17.68
CA TRP A 191 12.43 4.14 16.58
C TRP A 191 13.85 3.64 16.86
N GLY A 192 14.28 2.62 16.11
CA GLY A 192 15.67 2.20 16.06
C GLY A 192 16.48 3.21 15.25
N ALA A 193 17.30 4.02 15.92
CA ALA A 193 18.17 4.98 15.25
C ALA A 193 19.08 4.27 14.22
N GLY A 194 19.03 4.71 12.95
CA GLY A 194 20.13 4.53 11.99
C GLY A 194 19.89 3.75 10.69
N LYS A 195 18.67 3.36 10.30
CA LYS A 195 18.49 2.64 9.00
C LYS A 195 17.37 3.09 8.07
N SER A 196 16.24 3.60 8.58
CA SER A 196 15.16 4.16 7.76
C SER A 196 14.62 5.45 8.38
N GLN A 197 14.31 6.46 7.57
CA GLN A 197 13.80 7.78 7.95
C GLN A 197 12.51 8.11 7.18
N ILE A 198 11.63 8.94 7.74
CA ILE A 198 10.37 9.34 7.07
C ILE A 198 10.63 9.94 5.66
N SER A 199 11.78 10.58 5.47
CA SER A 199 12.23 11.07 4.15
C SER A 199 12.40 9.98 3.10
N ASP A 200 12.59 8.72 3.50
CA ASP A 200 12.76 7.57 2.61
C ASP A 200 11.46 7.23 1.88
N PHE A 201 10.30 7.58 2.43
CA PHE A 201 9.02 7.48 1.72
C PHE A 201 9.00 8.39 0.49
N THR A 202 9.46 9.63 0.63
CA THR A 202 9.57 10.58 -0.48
C THR A 202 10.57 10.09 -1.52
N LEU A 203 11.71 9.54 -1.07
CA LEU A 203 12.71 8.99 -1.97
C LEU A 203 12.19 7.76 -2.72
N SER A 204 11.45 6.89 -2.03
CA SER A 204 10.80 5.73 -2.62
C SER A 204 9.79 6.11 -3.68
N ALA A 205 8.93 7.08 -3.38
CA ALA A 205 7.96 7.60 -4.34
C ALA A 205 8.63 8.21 -5.57
N LYS A 206 9.73 8.96 -5.39
CA LYS A 206 10.53 9.50 -6.50
C LYS A 206 11.13 8.41 -7.37
N ALA A 207 11.65 7.34 -6.76
CA ALA A 207 12.19 6.18 -7.48
C ALA A 207 11.12 5.42 -8.28
N CYS A 208 9.83 5.64 -8.03
CA CYS A 208 8.76 5.04 -8.83
C CYS A 208 8.39 5.87 -10.08
N LEU A 209 8.69 7.17 -10.11
CA LEU A 209 8.34 8.07 -11.22
C LEU A 209 8.80 7.60 -12.62
N PRO A 210 10.01 7.02 -12.79
CA PRO A 210 10.46 6.54 -14.11
C PRO A 210 9.55 5.45 -14.67
N ILE A 211 9.19 4.50 -13.80
CA ILE A 211 8.31 3.37 -14.13
C ILE A 211 6.89 3.88 -14.38
N ILE A 212 6.39 4.80 -13.55
CA ILE A 212 5.10 5.46 -13.73
C ILE A 212 4.98 6.09 -15.12
N ASP A 213 5.94 6.95 -15.47
CA ASP A 213 5.91 7.70 -16.73
C ASP A 213 6.02 6.77 -17.93
N ALA A 214 6.88 5.75 -17.84
CA ALA A 214 7.04 4.78 -18.89
C ALA A 214 5.76 3.95 -19.07
N VAL A 215 5.11 3.51 -17.99
CA VAL A 215 3.82 2.80 -18.09
C VAL A 215 2.76 3.71 -18.70
N LEU A 216 2.66 4.97 -18.27
CA LEU A 216 1.71 5.92 -18.86
C LEU A 216 1.95 6.14 -20.35
N ALA A 217 3.22 6.14 -20.80
CA ALA A 217 3.55 6.24 -22.21
C ALA A 217 3.09 5.00 -23.01
N GLU A 218 3.33 3.78 -22.50
CA GLU A 218 2.86 2.56 -23.16
C GLU A 218 1.34 2.42 -23.14
N VAL A 219 0.71 2.84 -22.04
CA VAL A 219 -0.74 2.93 -21.94
C VAL A 219 -1.24 3.89 -23.00
N LYS A 220 -0.67 5.10 -23.11
CA LYS A 220 -1.01 6.09 -24.16
C LYS A 220 -0.90 5.51 -25.58
N ASN A 221 0.09 4.67 -25.82
CA ASN A 221 0.38 4.08 -27.12
C ASN A 221 -0.36 2.76 -27.40
N GLN A 222 -1.26 2.32 -26.49
CA GLN A 222 -1.98 1.04 -26.59
C GLN A 222 -1.06 -0.20 -26.65
N SER A 223 0.17 -0.08 -26.14
CA SER A 223 1.19 -1.13 -26.15
C SER A 223 1.36 -1.82 -24.79
N TYR A 224 0.76 -1.30 -23.72
CA TYR A 224 0.87 -1.90 -22.39
C TYR A 224 0.14 -3.25 -22.29
N PRO A 225 0.77 -4.31 -21.75
CA PRO A 225 0.17 -5.63 -21.65
C PRO A 225 -1.07 -5.63 -20.73
N GLN A 226 -2.16 -6.24 -21.19
CA GLN A 226 -3.44 -6.23 -20.48
C GLN A 226 -3.66 -7.42 -19.54
N ARG A 227 -2.74 -8.41 -19.54
CA ARG A 227 -2.87 -9.68 -18.77
C ARG A 227 -2.04 -9.73 -17.49
N CYS A 228 -1.46 -8.60 -17.09
CA CYS A 228 -0.73 -8.49 -15.85
C CYS A 228 -0.80 -7.07 -15.27
N PHE A 229 -0.37 -6.96 -14.03
CA PHE A 229 -0.06 -5.70 -13.35
C PHE A 229 1.33 -5.80 -12.71
N LEU A 230 1.93 -4.67 -12.34
CA LEU A 230 3.28 -4.67 -11.75
C LEU A 230 3.25 -4.62 -10.23
N ASN A 231 4.10 -5.42 -9.59
CA ASN A 231 4.50 -5.24 -8.19
C ASN A 231 5.94 -4.73 -8.14
N ILE A 232 6.15 -3.62 -7.45
CA ILE A 232 7.45 -2.97 -7.30
C ILE A 232 7.82 -2.97 -5.82
N ASP A 233 8.96 -3.55 -5.47
CA ASP A 233 9.47 -3.49 -4.11
C ASP A 233 10.78 -2.70 -4.09
N LEU A 234 10.88 -1.76 -3.16
CA LEU A 234 12.04 -0.90 -3.00
C LEU A 234 12.89 -1.35 -1.81
N PRO A 235 14.22 -1.44 -1.96
CA PRO A 235 15.10 -1.86 -0.89
C PRO A 235 15.18 -0.77 0.18
N THR A 236 15.53 -1.14 1.41
CA THR A 236 15.64 -0.19 2.54
C THR A 236 16.50 1.03 2.21
N ASN A 237 17.65 0.82 1.55
CA ASN A 237 18.54 1.89 1.13
C ASN A 237 18.23 2.34 -0.31
N VAL A 238 17.07 2.98 -0.51
CA VAL A 238 16.65 3.48 -1.84
C VAL A 238 17.67 4.45 -2.41
N ALA A 239 18.31 5.27 -1.59
CA ALA A 239 19.30 6.27 -2.04
C ALA A 239 20.47 5.65 -2.81
N ASN A 240 20.81 4.40 -2.51
CA ASN A 240 21.93 3.69 -3.13
C ASN A 240 21.47 2.40 -3.83
N HIS A 241 20.24 2.38 -4.38
CA HIS A 241 19.75 1.23 -5.11
C HIS A 241 20.64 0.92 -6.33
N LYS A 242 20.79 -0.36 -6.68
CA LYS A 242 21.59 -0.80 -7.84
C LYS A 242 20.89 -0.61 -9.19
N GLY A 243 19.66 -0.12 -9.19
CA GLY A 243 18.81 0.07 -10.36
C GLY A 243 17.55 -0.78 -10.28
N TYR A 244 16.86 -0.89 -11.42
CA TYR A 244 15.65 -1.71 -11.56
C TYR A 244 16.01 -3.10 -12.06
N LYS A 245 15.36 -4.14 -11.55
CA LYS A 245 15.55 -5.52 -11.99
C LYS A 245 14.21 -6.19 -12.21
N LEU A 246 14.02 -6.75 -13.40
CA LEU A 246 12.87 -7.59 -13.71
C LEU A 246 13.00 -8.89 -12.91
N THR A 247 11.94 -9.27 -12.20
CA THR A 247 11.95 -10.42 -11.30
C THR A 247 10.71 -11.28 -11.46
N LYS A 248 10.82 -12.54 -11.07
CA LYS A 248 9.69 -13.46 -10.90
C LYS A 248 9.20 -13.43 -9.45
N GLN A 249 7.91 -13.70 -9.27
CA GLN A 249 7.36 -13.93 -7.93
C GLN A 249 8.01 -15.17 -7.31
N GLY A 250 8.73 -14.98 -6.20
CA GLY A 250 9.28 -16.08 -5.41
C GLY A 250 8.20 -16.94 -4.72
N LYS A 251 8.63 -18.02 -4.08
CA LYS A 251 7.74 -19.01 -3.43
C LYS A 251 7.72 -18.89 -1.90
N SER A 252 8.51 -17.99 -1.31
CA SER A 252 8.55 -17.81 0.13
C SER A 252 7.18 -17.50 0.72
N ILE A 253 6.85 -18.24 1.77
CA ILE A 253 5.71 -18.01 2.64
C ILE A 253 6.09 -18.33 4.08
N PHE A 254 5.80 -17.42 5.01
CA PHE A 254 5.90 -17.69 6.44
C PHE A 254 5.01 -18.89 6.81
N LYS A 255 5.59 -19.83 7.56
CA LYS A 255 4.82 -20.89 8.21
C LYS A 255 4.07 -20.25 9.37
N MET A 256 2.76 -20.13 9.23
CA MET A 256 1.89 -19.59 10.27
C MET A 256 1.34 -20.73 11.14
N GLY A 257 1.24 -20.47 12.44
CA GLY A 257 0.58 -21.31 13.42
C GLY A 257 -0.42 -20.52 14.26
N TRP A 258 -1.02 -21.20 15.23
CA TRP A 258 -1.94 -20.62 16.20
C TRP A 258 -1.43 -20.85 17.61
N ARG A 259 -1.45 -19.79 18.42
CA ARG A 259 -1.17 -19.83 19.86
C ARG A 259 -2.46 -19.59 20.64
N ASP A 260 -2.71 -20.40 21.66
CA ASP A 260 -3.76 -20.13 22.63
C ASP A 260 -3.30 -19.00 23.57
N VAL A 261 -4.09 -17.93 23.65
CA VAL A 261 -3.82 -16.71 24.44
C VAL A 261 -4.92 -16.45 25.48
N THR A 262 -5.71 -17.48 25.80
CA THR A 262 -6.83 -17.39 26.75
C THR A 262 -6.36 -17.02 28.16
N SER A 263 -5.16 -17.44 28.56
CA SER A 263 -4.56 -17.12 29.87
C SER A 263 -4.05 -15.68 29.95
N ASP A 264 -3.54 -15.15 28.84
CA ASP A 264 -2.77 -13.90 28.82
C ASP A 264 -3.68 -12.68 29.06
N THR A 265 -4.93 -12.78 28.60
CA THR A 265 -5.98 -11.79 28.84
C THR A 265 -6.50 -11.78 30.28
N ARG A 266 -6.39 -12.89 31.03
CA ARG A 266 -6.80 -12.96 32.44
C ARG A 266 -5.72 -12.44 33.41
N GLY A 267 -4.46 -12.33 32.97
CA GLY A 267 -3.31 -11.92 33.78
C GLY A 267 -2.98 -10.41 33.77
N GLY A 268 -3.53 -9.64 32.84
CA GLY A 268 -3.34 -8.19 32.76
C GLY A 268 -4.29 -7.44 33.70
N LYS A 269 -3.82 -7.05 34.89
CA LYS A 269 -4.56 -6.11 35.75
C LYS A 269 -4.88 -4.83 34.99
N MET A 270 -6.18 -4.47 34.99
CA MET A 270 -6.71 -3.16 34.63
C MET A 270 -5.87 -2.05 35.27
N LEU A 271 -5.14 -1.29 34.46
CA LEU A 271 -4.68 0.05 34.83
C LEU A 271 -5.81 1.02 34.46
N SER A 272 -6.69 1.26 35.43
CA SER A 272 -7.76 2.25 35.36
C SER A 272 -7.17 3.61 35.01
N THR A 273 -7.49 4.13 33.83
CA THR A 273 -7.33 5.57 33.57
C THR A 273 -8.67 6.21 33.87
N MET A 274 -8.72 7.06 34.89
CA MET A 274 -9.91 7.77 35.35
C MET A 274 -10.55 8.57 34.20
N THR A 275 -11.78 8.24 33.85
CA THR A 275 -12.71 9.16 33.17
C THR A 275 -13.58 9.83 34.23
N MET A 276 -13.58 11.16 34.23
CA MET A 276 -14.47 11.96 35.08
C MET A 276 -15.92 11.75 34.61
N GLU A 277 -16.77 11.36 35.55
CA GLU A 277 -18.21 11.30 35.39
C GLU A 277 -18.76 12.70 35.07
N THR A 278 -19.56 12.77 34.00
CA THR A 278 -20.70 13.70 33.94
C THR A 278 -21.89 12.91 33.43
N ASP A 279 -22.81 12.64 34.34
CA ASP A 279 -24.09 11.99 34.09
C ASP A 279 -24.92 12.76 33.05
N THR A 280 -25.47 12.06 32.05
CA THR A 280 -26.91 12.08 31.74
C THR A 280 -27.30 11.03 30.68
N ALA A 281 -27.90 9.94 31.16
CA ALA A 281 -28.95 9.09 30.60
C ALA A 281 -29.03 8.81 29.08
N GLY A 282 -28.84 7.52 28.71
CA GLY A 282 -29.34 6.93 27.46
C GLY A 282 -28.51 5.76 26.91
N SER A 283 -28.23 4.74 27.72
CA SER A 283 -27.39 3.59 27.36
C SER A 283 -28.06 2.62 26.36
N ALA A 284 -27.44 2.46 25.18
CA ALA A 284 -27.48 1.23 24.40
C ALA A 284 -26.04 0.90 23.97
N GLU A 285 -25.19 0.59 24.96
CA GLU A 285 -23.88 -0.02 24.74
C GLU A 285 -24.06 -1.54 24.66
N THR A 286 -23.90 -2.09 23.46
CA THR A 286 -23.93 -3.53 23.21
C THR A 286 -22.69 -4.21 23.79
N ASP A 287 -22.91 -4.94 24.87
CA ASP A 287 -22.34 -6.25 25.23
C ASP A 287 -20.89 -6.55 24.85
N ALA A 288 -19.97 -6.18 25.76
CA ALA A 288 -18.68 -6.85 25.92
C ALA A 288 -18.52 -7.50 27.31
N GLN A 289 -19.63 -7.78 28.02
CA GLN A 289 -19.59 -8.28 29.41
C GLN A 289 -20.14 -9.70 29.62
N ASN A 290 -20.29 -10.54 28.60
CA ASN A 290 -20.69 -11.95 28.79
C ASN A 290 -19.97 -12.94 27.86
N VAL A 291 -18.64 -12.90 27.81
CA VAL A 291 -17.87 -14.02 27.26
C VAL A 291 -17.82 -15.10 28.34
N SER A 292 -18.64 -16.15 28.18
CA SER A 292 -18.68 -17.28 29.10
C SER A 292 -17.29 -17.90 29.30
N ALA A 293 -17.08 -18.53 30.46
CA ALA A 293 -15.81 -19.15 30.86
C ALA A 293 -15.24 -20.23 29.91
N ASP A 294 -15.98 -20.60 28.85
CA ASP A 294 -15.65 -21.63 27.86
C ASP A 294 -15.02 -21.11 26.55
N HIS A 295 -14.83 -19.80 26.37
CA HIS A 295 -14.24 -19.28 25.14
C HIS A 295 -12.71 -19.30 25.17
N ARG A 296 -12.11 -20.01 24.21
CA ARG A 296 -10.67 -20.00 23.96
C ARG A 296 -10.32 -18.93 22.92
N LEU A 297 -9.31 -18.13 23.22
CA LEU A 297 -8.78 -17.10 22.33
C LEU A 297 -7.51 -17.61 21.67
N PHE A 298 -7.40 -17.41 20.36
CA PHE A 298 -6.22 -17.79 19.60
C PHE A 298 -5.67 -16.61 18.82
N GLN A 299 -4.34 -16.53 18.75
CA GLN A 299 -3.63 -15.53 17.96
C GLN A 299 -2.74 -16.23 16.94
N ARG A 300 -2.61 -15.63 15.74
CA ARG A 300 -1.64 -16.10 14.75
C ARG A 300 -0.22 -15.86 15.24
N GLU A 301 0.65 -16.82 14.98
CA GLU A 301 2.09 -16.70 15.26
C GLU A 301 2.92 -17.21 14.08
N VAL A 302 4.04 -16.54 13.82
CA VAL A 302 5.02 -17.01 12.83
C VAL A 302 5.81 -18.17 13.45
N LYS A 303 5.73 -19.35 12.86
CA LYS A 303 6.45 -20.57 13.28
C LYS A 303 7.79 -20.73 12.56
N GLY A 304 7.96 -20.09 11.42
CA GLY A 304 9.20 -20.12 10.67
C GLY A 304 9.08 -19.40 9.33
N ALA A 305 10.23 -19.17 8.70
CA ALA A 305 10.34 -18.58 7.38
C ALA A 305 11.21 -19.49 6.53
N GLU A 306 10.70 -19.96 5.39
CA GLU A 306 11.53 -20.58 4.36
C GLU A 306 11.76 -19.54 3.27
N ALA A 307 12.98 -19.01 3.23
CA ALA A 307 13.40 -18.08 2.21
C ALA A 307 13.67 -18.83 0.91
N ASP A 308 13.07 -18.34 -0.17
CA ASP A 308 13.32 -18.77 -1.53
C ASP A 308 14.64 -18.15 -1.94
N GLN A 309 15.55 -18.99 -2.43
CA GLN A 309 16.85 -18.57 -2.93
C GLN A 309 16.97 -18.85 -4.43
N GLU A 310 15.84 -19.03 -5.12
CA GLU A 310 15.81 -19.14 -6.57
C GLU A 310 16.27 -17.83 -7.21
N ASP A 311 17.35 -17.90 -7.99
CA ASP A 311 17.89 -16.75 -8.72
C ASP A 311 16.85 -16.13 -9.65
N GLY A 312 16.84 -14.80 -9.70
CA GLY A 312 15.89 -14.03 -10.53
C GLY A 312 14.50 -13.86 -9.90
N THR A 313 14.30 -14.31 -8.65
CA THR A 313 13.11 -13.96 -7.87
C THR A 313 13.24 -12.59 -7.20
N ASP A 314 12.10 -12.04 -6.79
CA ASP A 314 11.95 -10.74 -6.16
C ASP A 314 12.74 -10.62 -4.84
N PHE A 315 12.54 -11.53 -3.90
CA PHE A 315 13.11 -11.43 -2.56
C PHE A 315 14.66 -11.37 -2.52
N PRO A 316 15.42 -12.28 -3.18
CA PRO A 316 16.88 -12.19 -3.22
C PRO A 316 17.36 -10.92 -3.91
N SER A 317 16.70 -10.52 -5.01
CA SER A 317 17.06 -9.32 -5.78
C SER A 317 16.84 -8.03 -4.97
N LEU A 318 15.78 -7.98 -4.17
CA LEU A 318 15.50 -6.88 -3.25
C LEU A 318 16.59 -6.77 -2.17
N ARG A 319 16.99 -7.91 -1.58
CA ARG A 319 18.09 -7.98 -0.60
C ARG A 319 19.44 -7.60 -1.19
N ASP A 320 19.65 -7.89 -2.47
CA ASP A 320 20.83 -7.44 -3.20
C ASP A 320 20.84 -5.93 -3.48
N GLY A 321 19.77 -5.20 -3.13
CA GLY A 321 19.67 -3.75 -3.25
C GLY A 321 19.13 -3.27 -4.60
N TYR A 322 18.47 -4.12 -5.37
CA TYR A 322 17.73 -3.70 -6.57
C TYR A 322 16.30 -3.28 -6.20
N ILE A 323 15.75 -2.33 -6.96
CA ILE A 323 14.30 -2.13 -7.04
C ILE A 323 13.75 -3.26 -7.90
N THR A 324 12.88 -4.09 -7.35
CA THR A 324 12.29 -5.22 -8.07
C THR A 324 11.11 -4.72 -8.90
N VAL A 325 10.94 -5.31 -10.09
CA VAL A 325 9.77 -5.10 -10.94
C VAL A 325 9.25 -6.48 -11.30
N THR A 326 8.15 -6.88 -10.69
CA THR A 326 7.58 -8.23 -10.80
C THR A 326 6.22 -8.16 -11.48
N PRO A 327 6.07 -8.64 -12.72
CA PRO A 327 4.77 -8.79 -13.35
C PRO A 327 3.96 -9.89 -12.63
N LEU A 328 2.74 -9.56 -12.21
CA LEU A 328 1.81 -10.47 -11.57
C LEU A 328 0.55 -10.65 -12.44
N GLY A 329 0.01 -11.87 -12.48
CA GLY A 329 -1.33 -12.12 -12.99
C GLY A 329 -2.38 -11.92 -11.89
N ALA A 330 -3.66 -12.07 -12.24
CA ALA A 330 -4.75 -11.93 -11.27
C ALA A 330 -4.59 -12.86 -10.07
N ILE A 331 -4.56 -14.18 -10.31
CA ILE A 331 -4.48 -15.20 -9.25
C ILE A 331 -3.29 -16.15 -9.53
N SER A 332 -2.84 -16.20 -10.78
CA SER A 332 -1.69 -16.97 -11.23
C SER A 332 -0.48 -16.06 -11.48
N ARG A 333 0.65 -16.70 -11.79
CA ARG A 333 1.82 -15.99 -12.34
C ARG A 333 1.43 -15.27 -13.62
N ALA A 334 2.12 -14.17 -13.91
CA ALA A 334 2.00 -13.49 -15.19
C ALA A 334 2.35 -14.44 -16.34
N GLU A 335 1.68 -14.24 -17.46
CA GLU A 335 1.95 -15.00 -18.68
C GLU A 335 3.35 -14.66 -19.24
N MET A 336 3.93 -15.59 -20.00
CA MET A 336 5.30 -15.47 -20.52
C MET A 336 5.47 -14.29 -21.50
N ASP A 337 4.41 -13.94 -22.22
CA ASP A 337 4.37 -12.78 -23.12
C ASP A 337 4.51 -11.45 -22.37
N CYS A 338 3.88 -11.33 -21.20
CA CYS A 338 4.02 -10.19 -20.31
C CYS A 338 5.47 -10.07 -19.83
N TYR A 339 6.08 -11.20 -19.45
CA TYR A 339 7.48 -11.20 -19.01
C TYR A 339 8.44 -10.76 -20.12
N ALA A 340 8.26 -11.29 -21.34
CA ALA A 340 9.06 -10.93 -22.50
C ALA A 340 8.92 -9.43 -22.85
N PHE A 341 7.72 -8.87 -22.72
CA PHE A 341 7.50 -7.43 -22.88
C PHE A 341 8.34 -6.63 -21.89
N PHE A 342 8.28 -6.95 -20.59
CA PHE A 342 9.00 -6.19 -19.57
C PHE A 342 10.52 -6.38 -19.62
N GLU A 343 11.00 -7.51 -20.15
CA GLU A 343 12.43 -7.77 -20.34
C GLU A 343 13.06 -6.80 -21.35
N ASP A 344 12.37 -6.52 -22.47
CA ASP A 344 12.81 -5.52 -23.46
C ASP A 344 12.50 -4.08 -23.02
N TRP A 345 11.40 -3.87 -22.29
CA TRP A 345 10.91 -2.55 -21.91
C TRP A 345 11.67 -1.93 -20.73
N LEU A 346 11.98 -2.70 -19.67
CA LEU A 346 12.48 -2.15 -18.41
C LEU A 346 13.83 -1.40 -18.55
N PRO A 347 14.82 -1.87 -19.32
CA PRO A 347 16.06 -1.12 -19.54
C PRO A 347 15.80 0.26 -20.16
N LYS A 348 14.90 0.32 -21.17
CA LYS A 348 14.53 1.57 -21.86
C LYS A 348 13.79 2.54 -20.93
N ALA A 349 12.91 2.01 -20.07
CA ALA A 349 12.19 2.79 -19.07
C ALA A 349 13.15 3.43 -18.06
N ALA A 350 14.16 2.70 -17.60
CA ALA A 350 15.17 3.18 -16.65
C ALA A 350 16.10 4.25 -17.26
N GLU A 351 16.54 4.05 -18.51
CA GLU A 351 17.45 4.98 -19.21
C GLU A 351 16.81 6.35 -19.52
N ARG A 352 15.53 6.37 -19.91
CA ARG A 352 14.78 7.61 -20.22
C ARG A 352 14.78 8.61 -19.06
N PHE A 353 14.90 8.14 -17.83
CA PHE A 353 14.90 9.00 -16.66
C PHE A 353 16.30 9.47 -16.26
N ALA A 354 17.31 8.61 -16.40
CA ALA A 354 18.71 9.00 -16.18
C ALA A 354 19.15 10.13 -17.11
N SER A 355 18.60 10.19 -18.34
CA SER A 355 18.86 11.27 -19.30
C SER A 355 18.04 12.54 -19.06
N SER A 356 16.90 12.46 -18.36
CA SER A 356 16.07 13.62 -17.99
C SER A 356 16.50 14.34 -16.70
N ALA A 357 17.50 13.77 -15.99
CA ALA A 357 18.10 14.32 -14.77
C ALA A 357 19.42 15.08 -15.02
N LEU A 358 19.82 15.22 -16.30
CA LEU A 358 20.89 16.08 -16.80
C LEU A 358 20.27 17.27 -17.55
#